data_AF-A0A5C6MLW4-F1
#
_entry.id   AF-A0A5C6MLW4-F1
#
_cell.length_a   1.000
_cell.length_b   1.000
_cell.length_c   1.000
_cell.angle_alpha   90.00
_cell.angle_beta   90.00
_cell.angle_gamma   90.00
#
_symmetry.space_group_name_H-M   'P 1'
#
loop_
_entity.id
_entity.type
_entity.pdbx_description
1 polymer ?
#
loop_
_entity_poly.entity_id
_entity_poly.type
_entity_poly.pdbx_seq_one_letter_code
_entity_poly.pdbx_strand_id
1 'polypeptide(L)'
;MAGWVEREGAGRRGEERRGEERRGEERRGEDQVGDSSPAATMDVFDRNVNIDALFKFSQISRSTQLHLKNVYSSLAACMLVAAAGSYVHVVTRLFQGGLLSALGSLAMIAWLGMTPHSPESERKRLAILSGFAFLTGLGLGPTLDFVIAVNPSIIVTAFMGTSVIFICFTLSALYAKRRSYLFLGGTLMSALSLLLLLSLFNIFLGSVVLFKANMYVGLLIMCGFVLFDTQLIIEKAENGDKDYVWHCVELFLDFVAIFRKLMVILAMNDKDKKKEKK
;
A
#
# COMPACT_ATOMS: atom_id res chain seq x y z
N MET A 1 72.11 60.51 38.30
CA MET A 1 72.63 61.01 37.02
C MET A 1 73.08 59.84 36.13
N ALA A 2 72.21 58.87 35.88
CA ALA A 2 72.50 57.68 35.08
C ALA A 2 71.24 57.36 34.26
N GLY A 3 71.26 57.59 32.95
CA GLY A 3 70.04 57.34 32.16
C GLY A 3 69.99 57.82 30.71
N TRP A 4 71.14 58.06 30.05
CA TRP A 4 71.11 58.64 28.69
C TRP A 4 72.01 58.00 27.62
N VAL A 5 72.75 56.92 27.88
CA VAL A 5 73.62 56.30 26.84
C VAL A 5 73.15 54.92 26.35
N GLU A 6 72.17 54.28 27.00
CA GLU A 6 71.73 52.91 26.67
C GLU A 6 70.38 52.84 25.91
N ARG A 7 70.03 53.88 25.14
CA ARG A 7 68.73 53.97 24.45
C ARG A 7 68.76 53.93 22.92
N GLU A 8 69.92 53.83 22.27
CA GLU A 8 69.98 53.81 20.79
C GLU A 8 70.12 52.40 20.18
N GLY A 9 70.46 51.38 20.96
CA GLY A 9 70.63 50.00 20.47
C GLY A 9 69.35 49.15 20.41
N ALA A 10 68.26 49.61 21.02
CA ALA A 10 66.98 48.88 21.08
C ALA A 10 65.98 49.30 20.00
N GLY A 11 66.11 50.51 19.44
CA GLY A 11 65.19 51.04 18.42
C GLY A 11 65.31 50.35 17.06
N ARG A 12 66.54 50.07 16.61
CA ARG A 12 66.79 49.49 15.27
C ARG A 12 66.30 48.05 15.10
N ARG A 13 66.18 47.26 16.18
CA ARG A 13 65.64 45.88 16.12
C ARG A 13 64.10 45.82 16.10
N GLY A 14 63.42 46.92 16.44
CA GLY A 14 61.96 47.00 16.39
C GLY A 14 61.41 47.34 15.00
N GLU A 15 62.15 48.12 14.20
CA GLU A 15 61.70 48.55 12.87
C GLU A 15 61.80 47.45 11.81
N GLU A 16 62.81 46.57 11.86
CA GLU A 16 62.90 45.41 10.95
C GLU A 16 61.75 44.40 11.16
N ARG A 17 61.35 44.14 12.41
CA ARG A 17 60.22 43.25 12.72
C ARG A 17 58.87 43.83 12.29
N ARG A 18 58.70 45.16 12.33
CA ARG A 18 57.48 45.84 11.84
C ARG A 18 57.36 45.85 10.32
N GLY A 19 58.47 45.75 9.59
CA GLY A 19 58.49 45.65 8.13
C GLY A 19 58.04 44.27 7.62
N GLU A 20 58.40 43.20 8.34
CA GLU A 20 58.00 41.83 7.98
C GLU A 20 56.53 41.52 8.30
N GLU A 21 55.99 42.02 9.43
CA GLU A 21 54.56 41.87 9.75
C GLU A 21 53.65 42.59 8.75
N ARG A 22 54.02 43.80 8.29
CA ARG A 22 53.23 44.52 7.28
C ARG A 22 53.22 43.86 5.90
N ARG A 23 54.33 43.18 5.52
CA ARG A 23 54.37 42.36 4.28
C ARG A 23 53.57 41.06 4.38
N GLY A 24 53.26 40.60 5.59
CA GLY A 24 52.36 39.47 5.84
C GLY A 24 50.87 39.85 5.80
N GLU A 25 50.52 41.06 6.26
CA GLU A 25 49.13 41.55 6.23
C GLU A 25 48.67 42.04 4.85
N GLU A 26 49.54 42.66 4.04
CA GLU A 26 49.16 43.10 2.68
C GLU A 26 48.92 41.94 1.70
N ARG A 27 49.41 40.72 1.98
CA ARG A 27 49.07 39.51 1.19
C ARG A 27 47.83 38.77 1.69
N ARG A 28 47.12 39.30 2.69
CA ARG A 28 45.85 38.74 3.17
C ARG A 28 44.62 39.54 2.71
N GLY A 29 44.81 40.61 1.94
CA GLY A 29 43.76 41.54 1.54
C GLY A 29 43.23 41.41 0.10
N GLU A 30 43.72 40.48 -0.72
CA GLU A 30 43.40 40.42 -2.16
C GLU A 30 42.73 39.11 -2.63
N ASP A 31 42.13 38.31 -1.74
CA ASP A 31 41.33 37.12 -2.11
C ASP A 31 39.91 37.16 -1.52
N GLN A 32 39.26 38.34 -1.54
CA GLN A 32 37.82 38.47 -1.32
C GLN A 32 37.20 39.43 -2.34
N VAL A 33 36.91 38.92 -3.54
CA VAL A 33 35.92 39.51 -4.44
C VAL A 33 35.08 38.38 -5.04
N GLY A 34 33.80 38.32 -4.66
CA GLY A 34 32.79 37.51 -5.34
C GLY A 34 32.26 36.31 -4.56
N ASP A 35 31.62 36.56 -3.41
CA ASP A 35 30.58 35.66 -2.91
C ASP A 35 29.35 35.77 -3.84
N SER A 36 29.35 34.95 -4.89
CA SER A 36 28.11 34.32 -5.34
C SER A 36 28.25 32.85 -4.99
N SER A 37 27.94 32.49 -3.75
CA SER A 37 27.58 31.13 -3.40
C SER A 37 26.63 30.63 -4.51
N PRO A 38 27.00 29.63 -5.34
CA PRO A 38 25.94 28.79 -5.85
C PRO A 38 25.33 28.26 -4.56
N ALA A 39 24.03 28.51 -4.38
CA ALA A 39 23.28 27.77 -3.39
C ALA A 39 23.77 26.33 -3.53
N ALA A 40 24.38 25.79 -2.46
CA ALA A 40 24.52 24.36 -2.36
C ALA A 40 23.08 23.87 -2.38
N THR A 41 22.56 23.62 -3.58
CA THR A 41 21.51 22.67 -3.83
C THR A 41 22.10 21.40 -3.27
N MET A 42 21.95 21.20 -1.95
CA MET A 42 21.84 19.85 -1.41
C MET A 42 20.75 19.26 -2.26
N ASP A 43 21.18 18.50 -3.25
CA ASP A 43 20.31 17.72 -4.08
C ASP A 43 19.80 16.63 -3.14
N VAL A 44 18.75 16.97 -2.37
CA VAL A 44 18.08 16.07 -1.41
C VAL A 44 17.60 14.79 -2.13
N PHE A 45 17.54 14.87 -3.46
CA PHE A 45 17.16 13.84 -4.40
C PHE A 45 18.31 13.00 -4.95
N ASP A 46 19.58 13.31 -4.67
CA ASP A 46 20.71 12.42 -5.01
C ASP A 46 20.94 11.34 -3.94
N ARG A 47 19.83 10.80 -3.42
CA ARG A 47 19.84 9.50 -2.77
C ARG A 47 19.77 8.49 -3.91
N ASN A 48 20.92 7.92 -4.28
CA ASN A 48 20.97 6.70 -5.09
C ASN A 48 20.23 5.59 -4.32
N VAL A 49 18.90 5.52 -4.48
CA VAL A 49 18.06 4.53 -3.83
C VAL A 49 18.45 3.21 -4.45
N ASN A 50 19.17 2.40 -3.69
CA ASN A 50 19.49 1.05 -4.11
C ASN A 50 18.20 0.21 -4.14
N ILE A 51 17.53 0.21 -5.30
CA ILE A 51 16.28 -0.52 -5.53
C ILE A 51 16.49 -2.02 -5.28
N ASP A 52 17.69 -2.55 -5.52
CA ASP A 52 18.02 -3.94 -5.21
C ASP A 52 18.06 -4.22 -3.70
N ALA A 53 18.37 -3.22 -2.87
CA ALA A 53 18.30 -3.32 -1.41
C ALA A 53 16.84 -3.32 -0.92
N LEU A 54 15.94 -2.60 -1.61
CA LEU A 54 14.50 -2.67 -1.36
C LEU A 54 13.98 -4.09 -1.66
N PHE A 55 14.31 -4.66 -2.81
CA PHE A 55 13.84 -6.02 -3.17
C PHE A 55 14.60 -7.17 -2.49
N LYS A 56 15.48 -6.89 -1.52
CA LYS A 56 16.26 -7.90 -0.80
C LYS A 56 15.49 -8.44 0.42
N PHE A 57 14.56 -9.36 0.18
CA PHE A 57 13.84 -10.08 1.25
C PHE A 57 14.71 -11.15 1.93
N SER A 58 15.84 -10.76 2.52
CA SER A 58 16.83 -11.66 3.13
C SER A 58 16.26 -12.55 4.26
N GLN A 59 15.13 -12.17 4.83
CA GLN A 59 14.42 -12.91 5.88
C GLN A 59 13.50 -14.03 5.34
N ILE A 60 13.22 -14.05 4.03
CA ILE A 60 12.26 -14.97 3.41
C ILE A 60 13.01 -15.98 2.54
N SER A 61 12.69 -17.27 2.66
CA SER A 61 13.34 -18.31 1.85
C SER A 61 13.03 -18.14 0.36
N ARG A 62 13.95 -18.57 -0.50
CA ARG A 62 13.76 -18.53 -1.97
C ARG A 62 12.52 -19.30 -2.42
N SER A 63 12.21 -20.40 -1.74
CA SER A 63 10.99 -21.19 -1.98
C SER A 63 9.73 -20.37 -1.71
N THR A 64 9.69 -19.61 -0.61
CA THR A 64 8.56 -18.72 -0.30
C THR A 64 8.47 -17.54 -1.24
N GLN A 65 9.59 -17.00 -1.72
CA GLN A 65 9.56 -15.96 -2.76
C GLN A 65 8.92 -16.46 -4.07
N LEU A 66 9.26 -17.67 -4.51
CA LEU A 66 8.60 -18.30 -5.67
C LEU A 66 7.11 -18.53 -5.44
N HIS A 67 6.75 -18.98 -4.24
CA HIS A 67 5.35 -19.16 -3.85
C HIS A 67 4.57 -17.85 -3.92
N LEU A 68 5.08 -16.79 -3.30
CA LEU A 68 4.47 -15.45 -3.35
C LEU A 68 4.33 -14.94 -4.78
N LYS A 69 5.34 -15.16 -5.63
CA LYS A 69 5.25 -14.81 -7.06
C LYS A 69 4.03 -15.47 -7.72
N ASN A 70 3.79 -16.75 -7.46
CA ASN A 70 2.63 -17.48 -8.00
C ASN A 70 1.30 -16.99 -7.40
N VAL A 71 1.28 -16.64 -6.11
CA VAL A 71 0.12 -16.03 -5.45
C VAL A 71 -0.24 -14.70 -6.13
N TYR A 72 0.71 -13.78 -6.25
CA TYR A 72 0.46 -12.45 -6.82
C TYR A 72 0.20 -12.49 -8.33
N SER A 73 0.80 -13.41 -9.08
CA SER A 73 0.46 -13.60 -10.50
C SER A 73 -0.97 -14.11 -10.68
N SER A 74 -1.40 -15.04 -9.83
CA SER A 74 -2.78 -15.54 -9.83
C SER A 74 -3.76 -14.44 -9.42
N LEU A 75 -3.39 -13.62 -8.43
CA LEU A 75 -4.18 -12.47 -7.99
C LEU A 75 -4.41 -11.48 -9.14
N ALA A 76 -3.36 -11.16 -9.91
CA ALA A 76 -3.47 -10.29 -11.08
C ALA A 76 -4.41 -10.88 -12.15
N ALA A 77 -4.32 -12.19 -12.41
CA ALA A 77 -5.26 -12.87 -13.31
C ALA A 77 -6.70 -12.81 -12.78
N CYS A 78 -6.92 -13.03 -11.47
CA CYS A 78 -8.22 -12.90 -10.84
C CYS A 78 -8.80 -11.49 -10.97
N MET A 79 -7.97 -10.44 -10.89
CA MET A 79 -8.42 -9.06 -11.13
C MET A 79 -8.97 -8.87 -12.54
N LEU A 80 -8.29 -9.39 -13.56
CA LEU A 80 -8.75 -9.32 -14.95
C LEU A 80 -10.06 -10.10 -15.15
N VAL A 81 -10.15 -11.30 -14.57
CA VAL A 81 -11.34 -12.14 -14.66
C VAL A 81 -12.52 -11.53 -13.91
N ALA A 82 -12.29 -10.94 -12.74
CA ALA A 82 -13.31 -10.20 -11.99
C ALA A 82 -13.77 -8.95 -12.76
N ALA A 83 -12.86 -8.22 -13.40
CA ALA A 83 -13.21 -7.10 -14.27
C ALA A 83 -14.08 -7.54 -15.44
N ALA A 84 -13.79 -8.68 -16.07
CA ALA A 84 -14.64 -9.27 -17.10
C ALA A 84 -16.04 -9.62 -16.55
N GLY A 85 -16.14 -10.21 -15.36
CA GLY A 85 -17.42 -10.49 -14.69
C GLY A 85 -18.22 -9.22 -14.40
N SER A 86 -17.57 -8.18 -13.90
CA SER A 86 -18.18 -6.86 -13.68
C SER A 86 -18.65 -6.21 -14.98
N TYR A 87 -17.88 -6.32 -16.07
CA TYR A 87 -18.27 -5.81 -17.38
C TYR A 87 -19.50 -6.54 -17.93
N VAL A 88 -19.52 -7.88 -17.82
CA VAL A 88 -20.69 -8.68 -18.22
C VAL A 88 -21.93 -8.24 -17.45
N HIS A 89 -21.85 -7.99 -16.15
CA HIS A 89 -22.97 -7.44 -15.37
C HIS A 89 -23.49 -6.13 -16.00
N VAL A 90 -22.59 -5.17 -16.22
CA VAL A 90 -22.95 -3.82 -16.69
C VAL A 90 -23.65 -3.86 -18.06
N VAL A 91 -23.16 -4.66 -19.00
CA VAL A 91 -23.71 -4.73 -20.36
C VAL A 91 -25.03 -5.49 -20.39
N THR A 92 -25.06 -6.64 -19.72
CA THR A 92 -26.17 -7.56 -19.88
C THR A 92 -27.32 -7.27 -18.93
N ARG A 93 -27.03 -6.58 -17.81
CA ARG A 93 -27.91 -6.46 -16.64
C ARG A 93 -28.52 -7.81 -16.23
N LEU A 94 -27.89 -8.93 -16.64
CA LEU A 94 -28.47 -10.28 -16.62
C LEU A 94 -28.81 -10.75 -15.21
N PHE A 95 -28.26 -10.11 -14.19
CA PHE A 95 -28.54 -10.42 -12.80
C PHE A 95 -28.69 -9.14 -11.98
N GLN A 96 -29.94 -8.74 -11.68
CA GLN A 96 -30.22 -8.06 -10.40
C GLN A 96 -29.79 -8.92 -9.18
N GLY A 97 -29.45 -10.19 -9.42
CA GLY A 97 -29.05 -11.19 -8.45
C GLY A 97 -27.62 -11.05 -7.92
N GLY A 98 -27.39 -10.02 -7.11
CA GLY A 98 -26.27 -10.04 -6.15
C GLY A 98 -26.26 -11.33 -5.31
N LEU A 99 -27.43 -11.92 -5.07
CA LEU A 99 -27.57 -13.19 -4.33
C LEU A 99 -27.10 -14.42 -5.12
N LEU A 100 -27.42 -14.52 -6.43
CA LEU A 100 -27.04 -15.69 -7.23
C LEU A 100 -25.53 -15.72 -7.50
N SER A 101 -24.94 -14.57 -7.78
CA SER A 101 -23.48 -14.41 -7.88
C SER A 101 -22.80 -14.70 -6.54
N ALA A 102 -23.37 -14.25 -5.41
CA ALA A 102 -22.86 -14.59 -4.08
C ALA A 102 -22.91 -16.11 -3.80
N LEU A 103 -24.06 -16.77 -4.02
CA LEU A 103 -24.19 -18.22 -3.84
C LEU A 103 -23.28 -19.01 -4.78
N GLY A 104 -23.16 -18.58 -6.03
CA GLY A 104 -22.25 -19.18 -7.00
C GLY A 104 -20.78 -19.04 -6.58
N SER A 105 -20.37 -17.85 -6.11
CA SER A 105 -19.00 -17.64 -5.61
C SER A 105 -18.71 -18.49 -4.37
N LEU A 106 -19.68 -18.64 -3.45
CA LEU A 106 -19.56 -19.51 -2.28
C LEU A 106 -19.44 -20.99 -2.71
N ALA A 107 -20.23 -21.43 -3.69
CA ALA A 107 -20.15 -22.78 -4.24
C ALA A 107 -18.77 -23.04 -4.87
N MET A 108 -18.19 -22.06 -5.58
CA MET A 108 -16.85 -22.19 -6.16
C MET A 108 -15.76 -22.28 -5.08
N ILE A 109 -15.84 -21.48 -4.01
CA ILE A 109 -14.90 -21.61 -2.87
C ILE A 109 -15.04 -22.99 -2.21
N ALA A 110 -16.27 -23.45 -1.96
CA ALA A 110 -16.51 -24.76 -1.37
C ALA A 110 -15.94 -25.88 -2.25
N TRP A 111 -16.14 -25.78 -3.57
CA TRP A 111 -15.59 -26.72 -4.54
C TRP A 111 -14.05 -26.70 -4.57
N LEU A 112 -13.45 -25.51 -4.46
CA LEU A 112 -12.00 -25.38 -4.34
C LEU A 112 -11.48 -26.09 -3.08
N GLY A 113 -12.13 -25.89 -1.94
CA GLY A 113 -11.76 -26.54 -0.66
C GLY A 113 -11.93 -28.06 -0.66
N MET A 114 -12.85 -28.59 -1.47
CA MET A 114 -13.01 -30.04 -1.68
C MET A 114 -12.01 -30.63 -2.68
N THR A 115 -11.28 -29.80 -3.44
CA THR A 115 -10.34 -30.26 -4.45
C THR A 115 -8.93 -30.35 -3.84
N PRO A 116 -8.33 -31.56 -3.75
CA PRO A 116 -7.05 -31.74 -3.06
C PRO A 116 -5.93 -30.92 -3.72
N HIS A 117 -4.97 -30.45 -2.92
CA HIS A 117 -3.79 -29.78 -3.43
C HIS A 117 -2.80 -30.80 -4.01
N SER A 118 -2.77 -30.92 -5.34
CA SER A 118 -1.82 -31.78 -6.05
C SER A 118 -1.44 -31.17 -7.40
N PRO A 119 -0.29 -31.55 -7.99
CA PRO A 119 0.11 -31.06 -9.31
C PRO A 119 -0.90 -31.40 -10.42
N GLU A 120 -1.60 -32.53 -10.31
CA GLU A 120 -2.61 -32.96 -11.29
C GLU A 120 -3.89 -32.13 -11.21
N SER A 121 -4.28 -31.70 -10.00
CA SER A 121 -5.50 -30.93 -9.78
C SER A 121 -5.30 -29.42 -10.03
N GLU A 122 -4.06 -28.95 -10.16
CA GLU A 122 -3.70 -27.54 -10.25
C GLU A 122 -4.49 -26.79 -11.33
N ARG A 123 -4.55 -27.32 -12.56
CA ARG A 123 -5.30 -26.70 -13.66
C ARG A 123 -6.79 -26.57 -13.35
N LYS A 124 -7.38 -27.60 -12.73
CA LYS A 124 -8.78 -27.59 -12.30
C LYS A 124 -9.00 -26.55 -11.21
N ARG A 125 -8.08 -26.45 -10.24
CA ARG A 125 -8.15 -25.47 -9.15
C ARG A 125 -8.05 -24.03 -9.66
N LEU A 126 -7.18 -23.75 -10.64
CA LEU A 126 -7.10 -22.45 -11.30
C LEU A 126 -8.36 -22.11 -12.10
N ALA A 127 -8.98 -23.11 -12.75
CA ALA A 127 -10.26 -22.91 -13.43
C ALA A 127 -11.39 -22.57 -12.43
N ILE A 128 -11.46 -23.27 -11.30
CA ILE A 128 -12.41 -22.97 -10.21
C ILE A 128 -12.14 -21.57 -9.64
N LEU A 129 -10.87 -21.20 -9.39
CA LEU A 129 -10.47 -19.87 -8.95
C LEU A 129 -10.91 -18.78 -9.94
N SER A 130 -10.77 -19.03 -11.24
CA SER A 130 -11.23 -18.10 -12.28
C SER A 130 -12.75 -17.96 -12.28
N GLY A 131 -13.49 -19.06 -12.15
CA GLY A 131 -14.96 -19.04 -12.00
C GLY A 131 -15.40 -18.26 -10.75
N PHE A 132 -14.71 -18.46 -9.62
CA PHE A 132 -14.92 -17.71 -8.39
C PHE A 132 -14.66 -16.21 -8.58
N ALA A 133 -13.55 -15.83 -9.21
CA ALA A 133 -13.21 -14.43 -9.48
C ALA A 133 -14.23 -13.76 -10.40
N PHE A 134 -14.67 -14.46 -11.45
CA PHE A 134 -15.69 -13.99 -12.38
C PHE A 134 -17.03 -13.74 -11.68
N LEU A 135 -17.50 -14.69 -10.87
CA LEU A 135 -18.74 -14.56 -10.09
C LEU A 135 -18.64 -13.48 -9.02
N THR A 136 -17.47 -13.30 -8.41
CA THR A 136 -17.22 -12.19 -7.49
C THR A 136 -17.31 -10.84 -8.19
N GLY A 137 -16.75 -10.74 -9.40
CA GLY A 137 -16.86 -9.57 -10.28
C GLY A 137 -18.30 -9.26 -10.66
N LEU A 138 -19.09 -10.28 -11.03
CA LEU A 138 -20.54 -10.15 -11.24
C LEU A 138 -21.26 -9.65 -9.98
N GLY A 139 -20.88 -10.17 -8.81
CA GLY A 139 -21.46 -9.78 -7.51
C GLY A 139 -21.17 -8.33 -7.10
N LEU A 140 -20.18 -7.66 -7.71
CA LEU A 140 -19.97 -6.21 -7.55
C LEU A 140 -20.98 -5.37 -8.34
N GLY A 141 -21.73 -5.98 -9.26
CA GLY A 141 -22.66 -5.34 -10.17
C GLY A 141 -23.59 -4.30 -9.56
N PRO A 142 -24.37 -4.61 -8.51
CA PRO A 142 -25.26 -3.64 -7.88
C PRO A 142 -24.51 -2.42 -7.29
N THR A 143 -23.28 -2.62 -6.81
CA THR A 143 -22.44 -1.51 -6.33
C THR A 143 -21.94 -0.66 -7.50
N LEU A 144 -21.55 -1.30 -8.61
CA LEU A 144 -21.14 -0.59 -9.82
C LEU A 144 -22.30 0.23 -10.41
N ASP A 145 -23.51 -0.32 -10.46
CA ASP A 145 -24.69 0.40 -10.93
C ASP A 145 -24.95 1.67 -10.10
N PHE A 146 -24.82 1.57 -8.78
CA PHE A 146 -24.89 2.73 -7.88
C PHE A 146 -23.81 3.77 -8.18
N VAL A 147 -22.55 3.34 -8.36
CA VAL A 147 -21.42 4.24 -8.62
C VAL A 147 -21.55 4.91 -9.99
N ILE A 148 -21.94 4.16 -11.03
CA ILE A 148 -22.15 4.66 -12.40
C ILE A 148 -23.23 5.75 -12.40
N ALA A 149 -24.31 5.57 -11.64
CA ALA A 149 -25.36 6.57 -11.50
C ALA A 149 -24.90 7.87 -10.80
N VAL A 150 -23.83 7.80 -10.00
CA VAL A 150 -23.26 8.97 -9.31
C VAL A 150 -22.21 9.64 -10.19
N ASN A 151 -21.15 8.90 -10.52
CA ASN A 151 -20.03 9.30 -11.36
C ASN A 151 -19.21 8.06 -11.74
N PRO A 152 -19.20 7.64 -13.03
CA PRO A 152 -18.48 6.45 -13.47
C PRO A 152 -16.95 6.55 -13.32
N SER A 153 -16.37 7.76 -13.27
CA SER A 153 -14.92 7.93 -13.10
C SER A 153 -14.41 7.36 -11.76
N ILE A 154 -15.31 7.27 -10.76
CA ILE A 154 -15.01 6.74 -9.43
C ILE A 154 -14.55 5.28 -9.49
N ILE A 155 -15.01 4.48 -10.44
CA ILE A 155 -14.61 3.08 -10.57
C ILE A 155 -13.10 2.98 -10.78
N VAL A 156 -12.56 3.76 -11.72
CA VAL A 156 -11.13 3.78 -12.04
C VAL A 156 -10.33 4.36 -10.88
N THR A 157 -10.80 5.47 -10.28
CA THR A 157 -10.15 6.08 -9.12
C THR A 157 -10.10 5.13 -7.92
N ALA A 158 -11.18 4.40 -7.64
CA ALA A 158 -11.23 3.41 -6.58
C ALA A 158 -10.28 2.25 -6.86
N PHE A 159 -10.23 1.74 -8.10
CA PHE A 159 -9.32 0.64 -8.44
C PHE A 159 -7.85 1.04 -8.26
N MET A 160 -7.48 2.24 -8.74
CA MET A 160 -6.13 2.78 -8.56
C MET A 160 -5.80 3.01 -7.07
N GLY A 161 -6.74 3.61 -6.32
CA GLY A 161 -6.58 3.81 -4.88
C GLY A 161 -6.42 2.49 -4.11
N THR A 162 -7.24 1.49 -4.42
CA THR A 162 -7.12 0.15 -3.84
C THR A 162 -5.80 -0.51 -4.20
N SER A 163 -5.34 -0.38 -5.45
CA SER A 163 -4.04 -0.92 -5.88
C SER A 163 -2.88 -0.32 -5.10
N VAL A 164 -2.88 1.01 -4.92
CA VAL A 164 -1.86 1.70 -4.10
C VAL A 164 -1.91 1.24 -2.65
N ILE A 165 -3.10 1.23 -2.03
CA ILE A 165 -3.30 0.75 -0.65
C ILE A 165 -2.75 -0.68 -0.52
N PHE A 166 -3.21 -1.58 -1.37
CA PHE A 166 -2.86 -2.99 -1.33
C PHE A 166 -1.35 -3.20 -1.47
N ILE A 167 -0.70 -2.54 -2.45
CA ILE A 167 0.75 -2.61 -2.64
C ILE A 167 1.50 -2.06 -1.41
N CYS A 168 1.10 -0.91 -0.88
CA CYS A 168 1.74 -0.32 0.30
C CYS A 168 1.67 -1.24 1.53
N PHE A 169 0.48 -1.79 1.83
CA PHE A 169 0.30 -2.69 2.96
C PHE A 169 0.98 -4.05 2.74
N THR A 170 0.90 -4.63 1.54
CA THR A 170 1.66 -5.83 1.18
C THR A 170 3.17 -5.62 1.36
N LEU A 171 3.74 -4.53 0.84
CA LEU A 171 5.16 -4.24 1.02
C LEU A 171 5.51 -4.06 2.50
N SER A 172 4.71 -3.32 3.26
CA SER A 172 4.89 -3.18 4.71
C SER A 172 4.92 -4.54 5.40
N ALA A 173 4.05 -5.48 5.01
CA ALA A 173 4.09 -6.86 5.50
C ALA A 173 5.37 -7.59 5.07
N LEU A 174 5.81 -7.49 3.82
CA LEU A 174 7.03 -8.17 3.34
C LEU A 174 8.31 -7.68 4.02
N TYR A 175 8.40 -6.40 4.42
CA TYR A 175 9.55 -5.85 5.13
C TYR A 175 9.50 -6.04 6.64
N ALA A 176 8.32 -6.22 7.21
CA ALA A 176 8.18 -6.38 8.64
C ALA A 176 8.83 -7.69 9.12
N LYS A 177 9.27 -7.67 10.39
CA LYS A 177 9.82 -8.87 11.02
C LYS A 177 8.79 -9.99 10.97
N ARG A 178 9.22 -11.20 10.58
CA ARG A 178 8.35 -12.38 10.48
C ARG A 178 7.49 -12.54 11.74
N ARG A 179 6.19 -12.81 11.55
CA ARG A 179 5.14 -12.95 12.58
C ARG A 179 4.71 -11.67 13.29
N SER A 180 5.26 -10.50 12.95
CA SER A 180 4.94 -9.25 13.65
C SER A 180 3.48 -8.84 13.51
N TYR A 181 2.79 -9.21 12.42
CA TYR A 181 1.37 -8.87 12.23
C TYR A 181 0.40 -10.03 12.56
N LEU A 182 0.90 -11.24 12.86
CA LEU A 182 0.02 -12.37 13.15
C LEU A 182 -0.77 -12.21 14.45
N PHE A 183 -0.26 -11.42 15.41
CA PHE A 183 -1.01 -11.10 16.62
C PHE A 183 -2.29 -10.30 16.34
N LEU A 184 -2.35 -9.55 15.22
CA LEU A 184 -3.54 -8.77 14.86
C LEU A 184 -4.72 -9.67 14.44
N GLY A 185 -4.49 -10.95 14.12
CA GLY A 185 -5.54 -11.83 13.62
C GLY A 185 -6.77 -11.88 14.53
N GLY A 186 -6.56 -12.00 15.85
CA GLY A 186 -7.64 -11.98 16.82
C GLY A 186 -8.40 -10.65 16.82
N THR A 187 -7.68 -9.53 16.87
CA THR A 187 -8.28 -8.18 16.88
C THR A 187 -9.04 -7.87 15.60
N LEU A 188 -8.48 -8.20 14.44
CA LEU A 188 -9.10 -7.95 13.13
C LEU A 188 -10.36 -8.80 12.95
N MET A 189 -10.31 -10.08 13.32
CA MET A 189 -11.49 -10.97 13.25
C MET A 189 -12.61 -10.52 14.19
N SER A 190 -12.28 -10.10 15.42
CA SER A 190 -13.26 -9.52 16.34
C SER A 190 -13.86 -8.22 15.79
N ALA A 191 -13.04 -7.32 15.24
CA ALA A 191 -13.51 -6.06 14.68
C ALA A 191 -14.39 -6.28 13.43
N LEU A 192 -14.04 -7.24 12.57
CA LEU A 192 -14.86 -7.63 11.43
C LEU A 192 -16.21 -8.20 11.86
N SER A 193 -16.21 -9.05 12.89
CA SER A 193 -17.43 -9.65 13.46
C SER A 193 -18.35 -8.57 14.05
N LEU A 194 -17.77 -7.57 14.73
CA LEU A 194 -18.52 -6.42 15.23
C LEU A 194 -19.12 -5.59 14.07
N LEU A 195 -18.36 -5.34 13.01
CA LEU A 195 -18.89 -4.64 11.83
C LEU A 195 -20.01 -5.41 11.14
N LEU A 196 -19.94 -6.74 11.10
CA LEU A 196 -21.00 -7.58 10.58
C LEU A 196 -22.27 -7.42 11.43
N LEU A 197 -22.14 -7.50 12.76
CA LEU A 197 -23.26 -7.32 13.68
C LEU A 197 -23.87 -5.91 13.57
N LEU A 198 -23.04 -4.87 13.49
CA LEU A 198 -23.48 -3.50 13.25
C LEU A 198 -24.19 -3.35 11.90
N SER A 199 -23.72 -4.05 10.85
CA SER A 199 -24.39 -4.05 9.55
C SER A 199 -25.77 -4.69 9.62
N LEU A 200 -25.91 -5.82 10.34
CA LEU A 200 -27.20 -6.47 10.54
C LEU A 200 -28.16 -5.59 11.35
N PHE A 201 -27.67 -4.97 12.42
CA PHE A 201 -28.45 -4.03 13.22
C PHE A 201 -28.89 -2.81 12.42
N ASN A 202 -28.03 -2.31 11.53
CA ASN A 202 -28.34 -1.14 10.70
C ASN A 202 -29.43 -1.42 9.65
N ILE A 203 -29.73 -2.68 9.32
CA ILE A 203 -30.88 -3.03 8.46
C ILE A 203 -32.20 -2.65 9.14
N PHE A 204 -32.28 -2.82 10.46
CA PHE A 204 -33.48 -2.46 11.24
C PHE A 204 -33.55 -0.97 11.57
N LEU A 205 -32.40 -0.31 11.80
CA LEU A 205 -32.35 1.10 12.15
C LEU A 205 -32.38 2.05 10.95
N GLY A 206 -31.79 1.67 9.81
CA GLY A 206 -31.65 2.55 8.65
C GLY A 206 -30.74 3.75 8.86
N SER A 207 -29.76 3.68 9.78
CA SER A 207 -28.90 4.83 10.11
C SER A 207 -27.81 5.07 9.06
N VAL A 208 -27.82 6.28 8.48
CA VAL A 208 -26.79 6.73 7.54
C VAL A 208 -25.43 6.90 8.24
N VAL A 209 -25.42 7.28 9.53
CA VAL A 209 -24.20 7.46 10.30
C VAL A 209 -23.51 6.11 10.55
N LEU A 210 -24.26 5.08 10.95
CA LEU A 210 -23.72 3.73 11.13
C LEU A 210 -23.22 3.15 9.80
N PHE A 211 -23.92 3.42 8.70
CA PHE A 211 -23.47 3.03 7.38
C PHE A 211 -22.13 3.69 6.99
N LYS A 212 -22.02 5.02 7.16
CA LYS A 212 -20.77 5.76 6.94
C LYS A 212 -19.63 5.19 7.79
N ALA A 213 -19.88 4.98 9.09
CA ALA A 213 -18.90 4.41 10.01
C ALA A 213 -18.45 3.00 9.55
N ASN A 214 -19.38 2.13 9.16
CA ASN A 214 -19.06 0.78 8.66
C ASN A 214 -18.16 0.82 7.41
N MET A 215 -18.39 1.79 6.51
CA MET A 215 -17.55 1.95 5.33
C MET A 215 -16.13 2.37 5.68
N TYR A 216 -15.94 3.44 6.46
CA TYR A 216 -14.61 3.95 6.82
C TYR A 216 -13.84 3.02 7.76
N VAL A 217 -14.47 2.57 8.85
CA VAL A 217 -13.84 1.64 9.81
C VAL A 217 -13.57 0.29 9.14
N GLY A 218 -14.50 -0.18 8.32
CA GLY A 218 -14.31 -1.42 7.58
C GLY A 218 -13.18 -1.32 6.54
N LEU A 219 -12.96 -0.17 5.92
CA LEU A 219 -11.83 0.03 5.01
C LEU A 219 -10.51 -0.12 5.77
N LEU A 220 -10.38 0.51 6.95
CA LEU A 220 -9.19 0.39 7.79
C LEU A 220 -8.94 -1.05 8.24
N ILE A 221 -9.98 -1.77 8.63
CA ILE A 221 -9.87 -3.18 9.02
C ILE A 221 -9.41 -4.04 7.84
N MET A 222 -9.93 -3.81 6.63
CA MET A 222 -9.48 -4.55 5.44
C MET A 222 -8.03 -4.24 5.08
N CYS A 223 -7.55 -3.01 5.26
CA CYS A 223 -6.12 -2.71 5.14
C CYS A 223 -5.28 -3.50 6.16
N GLY A 224 -5.80 -3.68 7.38
CA GLY A 224 -5.20 -4.53 8.41
C GLY A 224 -5.16 -6.01 8.00
N PHE A 225 -6.21 -6.53 7.36
CA PHE A 225 -6.22 -7.89 6.82
C PHE A 225 -5.15 -8.10 5.76
N VAL A 226 -4.92 -7.14 4.85
CA VAL A 226 -3.80 -7.25 3.88
C VAL A 226 -2.46 -7.48 4.57
N LEU A 227 -2.19 -6.79 5.69
CA LEU A 227 -0.97 -7.01 6.49
C LEU A 227 -0.93 -8.42 7.09
N PHE A 228 -2.04 -8.81 7.72
CA PHE A 228 -2.18 -10.08 8.42
C PHE A 228 -2.09 -11.26 7.45
N ASP A 229 -2.87 -11.25 6.37
CA ASP A 229 -2.93 -12.32 5.37
C ASP A 229 -1.61 -12.44 4.62
N THR A 230 -0.97 -11.33 4.24
CA THR A 230 0.37 -11.39 3.63
C THR A 230 1.38 -12.06 4.57
N GLN A 231 1.39 -11.71 5.86
CA GLN A 231 2.27 -12.37 6.85
C GLN A 231 1.88 -13.83 7.11
N LEU A 232 0.59 -14.15 7.10
CA LEU A 232 0.09 -15.50 7.30
C LEU A 232 0.48 -16.41 6.14
N ILE A 233 0.40 -15.92 4.90
CA ILE A 233 0.84 -16.64 3.69
C ILE A 233 2.34 -16.93 3.76
N ILE A 234 3.16 -15.93 4.15
CA ILE A 234 4.61 -16.13 4.35
C ILE A 234 4.85 -17.22 5.40
N GLU A 235 4.16 -17.15 6.54
CA GLU A 235 4.33 -18.11 7.63
C GLU A 235 3.92 -19.53 7.22
N LYS A 236 2.76 -19.69 6.59
CA LYS A 236 2.27 -20.97 6.05
C LYS A 236 3.26 -21.54 5.03
N ALA A 237 3.73 -20.72 4.10
CA ALA A 237 4.69 -21.12 3.08
C ALA A 237 6.06 -21.53 3.65
N GLU A 238 6.55 -20.84 4.68
CA GLU A 238 7.78 -21.23 5.38
C GLU A 238 7.61 -22.54 6.17
N ASN A 239 6.39 -22.85 6.62
CA ASN A 239 6.06 -24.09 7.31
C ASN A 239 5.66 -25.25 6.37
N GLY A 240 5.81 -25.06 5.05
CA GLY A 240 5.61 -26.11 4.04
C GLY A 240 4.25 -26.11 3.34
N ASP A 241 3.30 -25.26 3.73
CA ASP A 241 2.03 -25.10 3.03
C ASP A 241 2.22 -24.21 1.79
N LYS A 242 2.27 -24.86 0.62
CA LYS A 242 2.52 -24.21 -0.68
C LYS A 242 1.27 -24.11 -1.56
N ASP A 243 0.08 -24.06 -0.96
CA ASP A 243 -1.17 -23.89 -1.70
C ASP A 243 -1.39 -22.44 -2.18
N TYR A 244 -0.68 -22.04 -3.24
CA TYR A 244 -0.73 -20.66 -3.72
C TYR A 244 -2.12 -20.26 -4.25
N VAL A 245 -2.93 -21.24 -4.67
CA VAL A 245 -4.29 -20.99 -5.16
C VAL A 245 -5.20 -20.59 -4.00
N TRP A 246 -5.11 -21.27 -2.86
CA TRP A 246 -5.87 -20.88 -1.67
C TRP A 246 -5.40 -19.54 -1.10
N HIS A 247 -4.09 -19.34 -0.98
CA HIS A 247 -3.51 -18.06 -0.56
C HIS A 247 -3.89 -16.89 -1.50
N CYS A 248 -4.07 -17.16 -2.79
CA CYS A 248 -4.59 -16.18 -3.73
C CYS A 248 -6.05 -15.80 -3.43
N VAL A 249 -6.90 -16.72 -2.98
CA VAL A 249 -8.29 -16.43 -2.60
C VAL A 249 -8.34 -15.46 -1.42
N GLU A 250 -7.50 -15.68 -0.40
CA GLU A 250 -7.39 -14.81 0.79
C GLU A 250 -7.09 -13.37 0.36
N LEU A 251 -6.00 -13.16 -0.38
CA LEU A 251 -5.62 -11.83 -0.88
C LEU A 251 -6.62 -11.21 -1.87
N PHE A 252 -7.28 -12.04 -2.68
CA PHE A 252 -8.30 -11.59 -3.62
C PHE A 252 -9.51 -11.01 -2.90
N LEU A 253 -9.97 -11.68 -1.83
CA LEU A 253 -11.09 -11.22 -1.02
C LEU A 253 -10.76 -9.90 -0.32
N ASP A 254 -9.56 -9.75 0.23
CA ASP A 254 -9.07 -8.50 0.81
C ASP A 254 -9.12 -7.35 -0.21
N PHE A 255 -8.56 -7.57 -1.41
CA PHE A 255 -8.57 -6.56 -2.47
C PHE A 255 -9.99 -6.15 -2.84
N VAL A 256 -10.87 -7.12 -3.09
CA VAL A 256 -12.27 -6.86 -3.48
C VAL A 256 -13.03 -6.12 -2.36
N ALA A 257 -12.76 -6.44 -1.10
CA ALA A 257 -13.38 -5.76 0.04
C ALA A 257 -12.94 -4.29 0.15
N ILE A 258 -11.64 -4.01 0.00
CA ILE A 258 -11.11 -2.64 -0.07
C ILE A 258 -11.71 -1.90 -1.26
N PHE A 259 -11.70 -2.51 -2.45
CA PHE A 259 -12.24 -1.90 -3.67
C PHE A 259 -13.71 -1.53 -3.54
N ARG A 260 -14.55 -2.45 -3.07
CA ARG A 260 -15.98 -2.19 -2.84
C ARG A 260 -16.19 -1.04 -1.87
N LYS A 261 -15.50 -1.03 -0.73
CA LYS A 261 -15.63 0.03 0.27
C LYS A 261 -15.17 1.38 -0.26
N LEU A 262 -14.04 1.42 -0.98
CA LEU A 262 -13.51 2.65 -1.54
C LEU A 262 -14.41 3.23 -2.63
N MET A 263 -14.98 2.39 -3.49
CA MET A 263 -16.01 2.80 -4.47
C MET A 263 -17.20 3.47 -3.80
N VAL A 264 -17.76 2.83 -2.75
CA VAL A 264 -18.91 3.36 -2.03
C VAL A 264 -18.58 4.68 -1.32
N ILE A 265 -17.43 4.76 -0.64
CA ILE A 265 -16.96 5.97 0.03
C ILE A 265 -16.83 7.14 -0.96
N LEU A 266 -16.14 6.92 -2.07
CA LEU A 266 -15.95 7.96 -3.08
C LEU A 266 -17.27 8.41 -3.69
N ALA A 267 -18.20 7.48 -3.98
CA ALA A 267 -19.52 7.80 -4.49
C ALA A 267 -20.35 8.61 -3.48
N MET A 268 -20.34 8.25 -2.20
CA MET A 268 -21.02 9.02 -1.17
C MET A 268 -20.47 10.44 -1.05
N ASN A 269 -19.15 10.58 -1.03
CA ASN A 269 -18.48 11.88 -0.94
C ASN A 269 -18.77 12.77 -2.17
N ASP A 270 -18.85 12.19 -3.38
CA ASP A 270 -19.21 12.92 -4.59
C ASP A 270 -20.67 13.41 -4.57
N LYS A 271 -21.60 12.57 -4.08
CA LYS A 271 -23.01 12.96 -3.89
C LYS A 271 -23.16 14.10 -2.89
N ASP A 272 -22.44 14.07 -1.77
CA ASP A 272 -22.51 15.11 -0.74
C ASP A 272 -21.98 16.45 -1.29
N LYS A 273 -20.84 16.44 -2.01
CA LYS A 273 -20.30 17.64 -2.70
C LYS A 273 -21.26 18.24 -3.73
N LYS A 274 -22.03 17.43 -4.45
CA LYS A 274 -23.01 17.91 -5.43
C LYS A 274 -24.23 18.56 -4.77
N LYS A 275 -24.57 18.19 -3.53
CA LYS A 275 -25.66 18.80 -2.77
C LYS A 275 -25.26 20.16 -2.21
N GLU A 276 -24.04 20.31 -1.72
CA GLU A 276 -23.53 21.60 -1.18
C GLU A 276 -23.42 22.70 -2.24
N LYS A 277 -23.32 22.34 -3.51
CA LYS A 277 -23.26 23.28 -4.65
C LYS A 277 -24.63 23.69 -5.19
N LYS A 278 -25.73 23.10 -4.71
CA LYS A 278 -27.10 23.42 -5.12
C LYS A 278 -27.80 24.22 -4.03
#